data_AF-A0AAE2SAL1-F1
#
_entry.id   AF-A0AAE2SAL1-F1
#
_cell.length_a   1.000
_cell.length_b   1.000
_cell.length_c   1.000
_cell.angle_alpha   90.00
_cell.angle_beta   90.00
_cell.angle_gamma   90.00
#
_symmetry.space_group_name_H-M   'P 1'
#
loop_
_entity.id
_entity.type
_entity.pdbx_description
1 polymer ?
#
loop_
_entity_poly.entity_id
_entity_poly.type
_entity_poly.pdbx_seq_one_letter_code
_entity_poly.pdbx_strand_id
1 'polypeptide(L)'
;GGLDGIITTFAVVAGSVGGNVSNIVIIILGFSNLLADGFSMGAGAYLSATSDNNQSKSKALAAGIATFISFNVFGLIPLGAYLITNALIHDKAIAFPIAFVIVGVSLALLGWVKANLSEQKVRTEILRTLSVGYVA
;
A
#
# COMPACT_ATOMS: atom_id res chain seq x y z
N GLY A 1 -7.59 -2.38 0.62
CA GLY A 1 -7.18 -2.04 -0.75
C GLY A 1 -6.04 -1.06 -0.75
N GLY A 2 -6.31 0.23 -1.01
CA GLY A 2 -5.25 1.24 -1.18
C GLY A 2 -4.33 1.43 0.02
N LEU A 3 -4.91 1.58 1.23
CA LEU A 3 -4.14 1.70 2.47
C LEU A 3 -3.22 0.48 2.69
N ASP A 4 -3.78 -0.72 2.59
CA ASP A 4 -3.04 -1.97 2.78
C ASP A 4 -1.93 -2.13 1.73
N GLY A 5 -2.16 -1.68 0.50
CA GLY A 5 -1.15 -1.67 -0.56
C GLY A 5 0.07 -0.82 -0.19
N ILE A 6 -0.15 0.42 0.29
CA ILE A 6 0.97 1.27 0.75
C ILE A 6 1.71 0.61 1.90
N ILE A 7 0.99 0.16 2.92
CA ILE A 7 1.60 -0.34 4.16
C ILE A 7 2.40 -1.62 3.88
N THR A 8 1.79 -2.61 3.25
CA THR A 8 2.44 -3.91 3.05
C THR A 8 3.63 -3.79 2.10
N THR A 9 3.52 -3.03 1.00
CA THR A 9 4.67 -2.85 0.11
C THR A 9 5.77 -2.00 0.74
N PHE A 10 5.41 -1.00 1.56
CA PHE A 10 6.41 -0.25 2.32
C PHE A 10 7.15 -1.15 3.31
N ALA A 11 6.47 -2.02 4.04
CA ALA A 11 7.09 -2.98 4.96
C ALA A 11 8.06 -3.92 4.24
N VAL A 12 7.68 -4.43 3.05
CA VAL A 12 8.57 -5.26 2.21
C VAL A 12 9.83 -4.49 1.78
N VAL A 13 9.67 -3.25 1.33
CA VAL A 13 10.81 -2.40 0.91
C VAL A 13 11.70 -2.06 2.11
N ALA A 14 11.11 -1.59 3.21
CA ALA A 14 11.83 -1.20 4.42
C ALA A 14 12.58 -2.39 5.04
N GLY A 15 11.92 -3.54 5.16
CA GLY A 15 12.54 -4.78 5.64
C GLY A 15 13.68 -5.25 4.76
N SER A 16 13.51 -5.18 3.43
CA SER A 16 14.56 -5.60 2.49
C SER A 16 15.76 -4.63 2.49
N VAL A 17 15.52 -3.32 2.58
CA VAL A 17 16.58 -2.30 2.72
C VAL A 17 17.31 -2.47 4.05
N GLY A 18 16.58 -2.61 5.16
CA GLY A 18 17.15 -2.84 6.49
C GLY A 18 17.92 -4.15 6.60
N GLY A 19 17.49 -5.19 5.88
CA GLY A 19 18.21 -6.46 5.73
C GLY A 19 19.40 -6.40 4.76
N ASN A 20 19.73 -5.22 4.22
CA ASN A 20 20.79 -4.99 3.24
C ASN A 20 20.71 -5.90 2.01
N VAL A 21 19.49 -6.19 1.57
CA VAL A 21 19.23 -7.05 0.41
C VAL A 21 19.54 -6.31 -0.89
N SER A 22 19.91 -7.05 -1.94
CA SER A 22 20.19 -6.50 -3.27
C SER A 22 18.94 -5.89 -3.92
N ASN A 23 19.11 -4.81 -4.68
CA ASN A 23 18.01 -4.10 -5.34
C ASN A 23 17.19 -4.98 -6.28
N ILE A 24 17.83 -5.95 -6.95
CA ILE A 24 17.11 -6.90 -7.83
C ILE A 24 16.11 -7.74 -7.02
N VAL A 25 16.48 -8.14 -5.81
CA VAL A 25 15.61 -8.93 -4.92
C VAL A 25 14.51 -8.05 -4.34
N ILE A 26 14.78 -6.77 -4.03
CA ILE A 26 13.75 -5.80 -3.62
C ILE A 26 12.68 -5.64 -4.71
N ILE A 27 13.09 -5.56 -5.99
CA ILE A 27 12.16 -5.48 -7.12
C ILE A 27 11.31 -6.75 -7.21
N ILE A 28 11.96 -7.92 -7.18
CA ILE A 28 11.25 -9.21 -7.26
C ILE A 28 10.26 -9.34 -6.11
N LEU A 29 10.70 -9.13 -4.85
CA LEU A 29 9.83 -9.21 -3.68
C LEU A 29 8.70 -8.19 -3.74
N GLY A 30 8.98 -6.94 -4.12
CA GLY A 30 7.99 -5.88 -4.24
C GLY A 30 6.87 -6.22 -5.23
N PHE A 31 7.22 -6.63 -6.46
CA PHE A 31 6.23 -7.02 -7.47
C PHE A 31 5.53 -8.34 -7.14
N SER A 32 6.24 -9.33 -6.61
CA SER A 32 5.64 -10.58 -6.15
C SER A 32 4.60 -10.32 -5.07
N ASN A 33 4.93 -9.47 -4.08
CA ASN A 33 4.00 -9.11 -3.00
C ASN A 33 2.80 -8.31 -3.53
N LEU A 34 3.01 -7.34 -4.42
CA LEU A 34 1.93 -6.55 -5.01
C LEU A 34 0.86 -7.43 -5.68
N LEU A 35 1.30 -8.39 -6.49
CA LEU A 35 0.41 -9.28 -7.21
C LEU A 35 -0.22 -10.33 -6.28
N ALA A 36 0.58 -10.97 -5.43
CA ALA A 36 0.09 -12.04 -4.56
C ALA A 36 -0.90 -11.53 -3.51
N ASP A 37 -0.52 -10.50 -2.74
CA ASP A 37 -1.38 -9.95 -1.70
C ASP A 37 -2.56 -9.20 -2.30
N GLY A 38 -2.32 -8.46 -3.38
CA GLY A 38 -3.41 -7.79 -4.11
C GLY A 38 -4.47 -8.79 -4.54
N PHE A 39 -4.05 -9.93 -5.13
CA PHE A 39 -4.96 -11.00 -5.53
C PHE A 39 -5.69 -11.61 -4.34
N SER A 40 -4.97 -11.93 -3.27
CA SER A 40 -5.54 -12.47 -2.03
C SER A 40 -6.61 -11.54 -1.44
N MET A 41 -6.33 -10.24 -1.35
CA MET A 41 -7.29 -9.24 -0.85
C MET A 41 -8.48 -9.05 -1.79
N GLY A 42 -8.26 -9.04 -3.10
CA GLY A 42 -9.32 -8.94 -4.10
C GLY A 42 -10.27 -10.14 -4.08
N ALA A 43 -9.71 -11.35 -4.04
CA ALA A 43 -10.46 -12.59 -3.90
C ALA A 43 -11.23 -12.62 -2.56
N GLY A 44 -10.58 -12.20 -1.47
CA GLY A 44 -11.21 -12.05 -0.15
C GLY A 44 -12.41 -11.11 -0.19
N ALA A 45 -12.27 -9.91 -0.76
CA ALA A 45 -13.37 -8.95 -0.88
C ALA A 45 -14.53 -9.47 -1.75
N TYR A 46 -14.23 -10.17 -2.85
CA TYR A 46 -15.24 -10.83 -3.67
C TYR A 46 -16.01 -11.91 -2.89
N LEU A 47 -15.29 -12.78 -2.18
CA LEU A 47 -15.88 -13.85 -1.38
C LEU A 47 -16.72 -13.28 -0.24
N SER A 48 -16.20 -12.28 0.50
CA SER A 48 -16.94 -11.58 1.55
C SER A 48 -18.23 -10.95 1.04
N ALA A 49 -18.19 -10.30 -0.12
CA ALA A 49 -19.38 -9.70 -0.72
C ALA A 49 -20.35 -10.76 -1.28
N THR A 50 -19.89 -11.95 -1.68
CA THR A 50 -20.76 -13.04 -2.15
C THR A 50 -21.43 -13.78 -0.99
N SER A 51 -20.80 -13.81 0.19
CA SER A 51 -21.40 -14.37 1.40
C SER A 51 -22.55 -13.54 1.97
N ASP A 52 -22.66 -12.28 1.55
CA ASP A 52 -23.76 -11.40 1.93
C ASP A 52 -24.96 -11.59 0.97
N ASN A 53 -26.06 -12.18 1.47
CA ASN A 53 -27.24 -12.52 0.68
C ASN A 53 -27.93 -11.31 0.02
N ASN A 54 -27.60 -10.08 0.43
CA ASN A 54 -28.16 -8.85 -0.13
C ASN A 54 -27.33 -8.27 -1.30
N GLN A 55 -26.18 -8.84 -1.62
CA GLN A 55 -25.27 -8.34 -2.67
C GLN A 55 -25.44 -9.13 -3.97
N SER A 56 -25.46 -8.44 -5.10
CA SER A 56 -25.45 -9.10 -6.42
C SER A 56 -24.03 -9.55 -6.80
N LYS A 57 -23.92 -10.63 -7.58
CA LYS A 57 -22.60 -11.12 -8.08
C LYS A 57 -21.78 -10.03 -8.78
N SER A 58 -22.45 -9.11 -9.49
CA SER A 58 -21.78 -7.98 -10.16
C SER A 58 -21.17 -7.00 -9.17
N LYS A 59 -21.87 -6.66 -8.09
CA LYS A 59 -21.33 -5.79 -7.03
C LYS A 59 -20.20 -6.47 -6.25
N ALA A 60 -20.33 -7.77 -5.99
CA ALA A 60 -19.26 -8.56 -5.38
C ALA A 60 -17.99 -8.57 -6.24
N LEU A 61 -18.13 -8.78 -7.55
CA LEU A 61 -17.01 -8.72 -8.49
C LEU A 61 -16.38 -7.32 -8.52
N ALA A 62 -17.21 -6.28 -8.54
CA ALA A 62 -16.73 -4.89 -8.48
C ALA A 62 -15.93 -4.62 -7.19
N ALA A 63 -16.38 -5.11 -6.03
CA ALA A 63 -15.66 -4.97 -4.77
C ALA A 63 -14.29 -5.67 -4.80
N GLY A 64 -14.22 -6.89 -5.35
CA GLY A 64 -12.96 -7.62 -5.52
C GLY A 64 -11.99 -6.92 -6.44
N ILE A 65 -12.44 -6.51 -7.63
CA ILE A 65 -11.63 -5.79 -8.62
C ILE A 65 -11.16 -4.44 -8.06
N ALA A 66 -12.06 -3.67 -7.44
CA ALA A 66 -11.70 -2.38 -6.85
C ALA A 66 -10.63 -2.54 -5.76
N THR A 67 -10.74 -3.60 -4.95
CA THR A 67 -9.74 -3.91 -3.92
C THR A 67 -8.40 -4.29 -4.52
N PHE A 68 -8.38 -5.21 -5.51
CA PHE A 68 -7.18 -5.64 -6.21
C PHE A 68 -6.45 -4.48 -6.88
N ILE A 69 -7.17 -3.68 -7.67
CA ILE A 69 -6.60 -2.54 -8.40
C ILE A 69 -6.09 -1.48 -7.43
N SER A 70 -6.88 -1.14 -6.40
CA SER A 70 -6.45 -0.16 -5.40
C SER A 70 -5.20 -0.64 -4.66
N PHE A 71 -5.10 -1.92 -4.31
CA PHE A 71 -3.90 -2.46 -3.66
C PHE A 71 -2.66 -2.30 -4.54
N ASN A 72 -2.74 -2.72 -5.80
CA ASN A 72 -1.61 -2.67 -6.73
C ASN A 72 -1.20 -1.21 -7.04
N VAL A 73 -2.15 -0.34 -7.35
CA VAL A 73 -1.87 1.05 -7.72
C VAL A 73 -1.24 1.82 -6.56
N PHE A 74 -1.79 1.69 -5.35
CA PHE A 74 -1.24 2.41 -4.20
C PHE A 74 0.03 1.75 -3.65
N GLY A 75 0.15 0.42 -3.69
CA GLY A 75 1.36 -0.27 -3.28
C GLY A 75 2.57 -0.02 -4.20
N LEU A 76 2.34 0.38 -5.46
CA LEU A 76 3.41 0.88 -6.32
C LEU A 76 4.04 2.18 -5.80
N ILE A 77 3.38 2.93 -4.90
CA ILE A 77 3.92 4.19 -4.38
C ILE A 77 5.20 3.95 -3.55
N PRO A 78 5.20 3.11 -2.49
CA PRO A 78 6.44 2.80 -1.77
C PRO A 78 7.54 2.20 -2.64
N LEU A 79 7.20 1.22 -3.48
CA LEU A 79 8.16 0.54 -4.34
C LEU A 79 8.75 1.53 -5.35
N GLY A 80 7.90 2.27 -6.06
CA GLY A 80 8.31 3.29 -7.02
C GLY A 80 9.12 4.41 -6.38
N ALA A 81 8.71 4.88 -5.20
CA ALA A 81 9.45 5.91 -4.46
C ALA A 81 10.89 5.46 -4.18
N TYR A 82 11.09 4.26 -3.64
CA TYR A 82 12.43 3.73 -3.39
C TYR A 82 13.23 3.48 -4.67
N LEU A 83 12.62 2.86 -5.69
CA LEU A 83 13.34 2.53 -6.93
C LEU A 83 13.79 3.78 -7.67
N ILE A 84 12.94 4.81 -7.74
CA ILE A 84 13.27 6.09 -8.40
C ILE A 84 14.34 6.82 -7.60
N THR A 85 14.19 6.97 -6.28
CA THR A 85 15.19 7.69 -5.47
C THR A 85 16.54 6.96 -5.49
N ASN A 86 16.53 5.64 -5.40
CA ASN A 86 17.75 4.84 -5.47
C ASN A 86 18.40 4.90 -6.86
N ALA A 87 17.62 4.93 -7.94
CA ALA A 87 18.16 5.05 -9.30
C ALA A 87 18.76 6.44 -9.59
N LEU A 88 18.29 7.49 -8.92
CA LEU A 88 18.84 8.84 -9.07
C LEU A 88 20.07 9.07 -8.20
N ILE A 89 20.06 8.61 -6.95
CA ILE A 89 21.07 8.96 -5.94
C ILE A 89 22.18 7.90 -5.85
N HIS A 90 21.86 6.62 -6.13
CA HIS A 90 22.76 5.46 -5.98
C HIS A 90 23.29 5.20 -4.56
N ASP A 91 22.79 5.93 -3.56
CA ASP A 91 23.09 5.72 -2.14
C ASP A 91 21.81 5.37 -1.38
N LYS A 92 21.75 4.12 -0.88
CA LYS A 92 20.61 3.61 -0.10
C LYS A 92 20.38 4.41 1.18
N ALA A 93 21.42 4.94 1.80
CA ALA A 93 21.33 5.70 3.05
C ALA A 93 20.57 7.02 2.87
N ILE A 94 20.55 7.56 1.65
CA ILE A 94 19.84 8.80 1.31
C ILE A 94 18.52 8.49 0.58
N ALA A 95 18.53 7.50 -0.32
CA ALA A 95 17.35 7.12 -1.10
C ALA A 95 16.19 6.62 -0.24
N PHE A 96 16.47 5.84 0.81
CA PHE A 96 15.44 5.29 1.69
C PHE A 96 14.74 6.35 2.55
N PRO A 97 15.43 7.27 3.25
CA PRO A 97 14.77 8.38 3.95
C PRO A 97 13.88 9.25 3.06
N ILE A 98 14.27 9.50 1.81
CA ILE A 98 13.42 10.26 0.88
C ILE A 98 12.16 9.45 0.54
N ALA A 99 12.30 8.15 0.24
CA ALA A 99 11.16 7.28 0.00
C ALA A 99 10.23 7.18 1.22
N PHE A 100 10.78 7.13 2.43
CA PHE A 100 10.05 7.15 3.70
C PHE A 100 9.17 8.40 3.83
N VAL A 101 9.69 9.57 3.47
CA VAL A 101 8.93 10.83 3.49
C VAL A 101 7.83 10.83 2.43
N ILE A 102 8.12 10.36 1.21
CA ILE A 102 7.11 10.23 0.14
C ILE A 102 5.97 9.32 0.57
N VAL A 103 6.28 8.18 1.20
CA VAL A 103 5.27 7.26 1.75
C VAL A 103 4.47 7.94 2.86
N GLY A 104 5.12 8.70 3.75
CA GLY A 104 4.44 9.48 4.79
C GLY A 104 3.44 10.48 4.23
N VAL A 105 3.84 11.25 3.21
CA VAL A 105 2.93 12.17 2.52
C VAL A 105 1.76 11.40 1.90
N SER A 106 2.02 10.25 1.28
CA SER A 106 0.99 9.42 0.65
C SER A 106 -0.01 8.85 1.66
N LEU A 107 0.47 8.39 2.82
CA LEU A 107 -0.36 7.94 3.94
C LEU A 107 -1.18 9.09 4.53
N ALA A 108 -0.59 10.28 4.69
CA ALA A 108 -1.30 11.46 5.16
C ALA A 108 -2.41 11.89 4.19
N LEU A 109 -2.13 11.87 2.88
CA LEU A 109 -3.13 12.15 1.84
C LEU A 109 -4.26 11.11 1.85
N LEU A 110 -3.95 9.82 1.98
CA LEU A 110 -4.97 8.77 2.15
C LEU A 110 -5.79 8.97 3.41
N GLY A 111 -5.16 9.31 4.53
CA GLY A 111 -5.83 9.61 5.80
C GLY A 111 -6.78 10.80 5.67
N TRP A 112 -6.38 11.84 4.93
CA TRP A 112 -7.23 12.99 4.62
C TRP A 112 -8.45 12.60 3.78
N VAL A 113 -8.25 11.86 2.68
CA VAL A 113 -9.36 11.38 1.82
C VAL A 113 -10.34 10.53 2.64
N LYS A 114 -9.81 9.62 3.46
CA LYS A 114 -10.63 8.73 4.30
C LYS A 114 -11.42 9.50 5.36
N ALA A 115 -10.85 10.56 5.94
CA ALA A 115 -11.55 11.41 6.91
C ALA A 115 -12.76 12.10 6.27
N ASN A 116 -12.58 12.64 5.06
CA ASN A 116 -13.64 13.31 4.32
C ASN A 116 -14.78 12.37 3.93
N LEU A 117 -14.47 11.11 3.59
CA LEU A 117 -15.49 10.10 3.25
C LEU A 117 -16.21 9.53 4.47
N SER A 118 -15.57 9.52 5.63
CA SER A 118 -16.10 8.89 6.85
C SER A 118 -16.69 9.90 7.85
N GLU A 119 -16.79 11.18 7.49
CA GLU A 119 -17.18 12.31 8.35
C GLU A 119 -16.42 12.38 9.69
N GLN A 120 -15.19 11.87 9.73
CA GLN A 120 -14.36 11.87 10.93
C GLN A 120 -13.42 13.07 10.98
N LYS A 121 -12.87 13.37 12.16
CA LYS A 121 -11.89 14.44 12.33
C LYS A 121 -10.62 14.13 11.52
N VAL A 122 -10.31 15.01 10.55
CA VAL A 122 -9.16 14.91 9.64
C VAL A 122 -7.85 14.58 10.36
N ARG A 123 -7.53 15.32 11.44
CA ARG A 123 -6.28 15.10 12.19
C ARG A 123 -6.19 13.69 12.77
N THR A 124 -7.29 13.16 13.27
CA THR A 124 -7.32 11.84 13.92
C THR A 124 -7.08 10.73 12.91
N GLU A 125 -7.73 10.78 11.75
CA GLU A 125 -7.55 9.75 10.71
C GLU A 125 -6.18 9.84 10.01
N ILE A 126 -5.62 11.03 9.84
CA ILE A 126 -4.23 11.19 9.36
C ILE A 126 -3.25 10.54 10.36
N LEU A 127 -3.35 10.90 11.65
CA LEU A 127 -2.47 10.34 12.68
C LEU A 127 -2.63 8.83 12.79
N ARG A 128 -3.85 8.31 12.75
CA ARG A 128 -4.10 6.87 12.78
C ARG A 128 -3.48 6.16 11.58
N THR A 129 -3.67 6.70 10.38
CA THR A 129 -3.14 6.13 9.14
C THR A 129 -1.61 6.11 9.13
N LEU A 130 -0.97 7.20 9.57
CA LEU A 130 0.48 7.29 9.70
C LEU A 130 1.01 6.31 10.76
N SER A 131 0.38 6.27 11.95
CA SER A 131 0.81 5.37 13.02
C SER A 131 0.71 3.91 12.62
N VAL A 132 -0.41 3.50 12.02
CA VAL A 132 -0.56 2.10 11.55
C VAL A 132 0.48 1.79 10.48
N GLY A 133 0.72 2.70 9.53
CA GLY A 133 1.64 2.46 8.43
C GLY A 133 3.12 2.46 8.82
N TYR A 134 3.54 3.21 9.84
CA TYR A 134 4.94 3.21 10.30
C TYR A 134 5.25 2.20 11.41
N VAL A 135 4.22 1.69 12.10
CA VAL A 135 4.40 0.62 13.10
C VAL A 135 4.46 -0.76 12.46
N ALA A 136 3.70 -0.96 11.38
CA ALA A 136 3.73 -2.18 10.58
C ALA A 136 5.07 -2.33 9.83
#